data_AF-A0A250JIH0-F1
#
_entry.id   AF-A0A250JIH0-F1
#
_cell.length_a   1.000
_cell.length_b   1.000
_cell.length_c   1.000
_cell.angle_alpha   90.00
_cell.angle_beta   90.00
_cell.angle_gamma   90.00
#
_symmetry.space_group_name_H-M   'P 1'
#
loop_
_entity.id
_entity.type
_entity.pdbx_description
1 polymer ?
#
loop_
_entity_poly.entity_id
_entity_poly.type
_entity_poly.pdbx_seq_one_letter_code
_entity_poly.pdbx_strand_id
1 'polypeptide(L)'
;MRIVMLGLSITSSWGNGHATTYRGLVRELVRRGHDVLFLERDVPWYASNRDMPRPPYGRTELYSDLADLKDRFTDAVRGADLVVVGSYVPQGVEVGAWVQRTARGVSAFYDIDTPVTLAKLTRAGYSPSVRLFEAAACAVPIISDAWEGLDTFFRPGEEILISRSGEETRRYLQEVPDAERQEMGRKARARVLAAHTAAHRAETLEDYTRSVSSGRKP
;
A
#
# COMPACT_ATOMS: atom_id res chain seq x y z
N MET A 1 10.46 -10.99 -13.42
CA MET A 1 11.02 -11.36 -12.09
C MET A 1 10.02 -12.25 -11.38
N ARG A 2 10.51 -13.16 -10.54
CA ARG A 2 9.72 -13.93 -9.58
C ARG A 2 9.67 -13.16 -8.25
N ILE A 3 8.46 -12.77 -7.84
CA ILE A 3 8.20 -11.97 -6.65
C ILE A 3 7.36 -12.80 -5.68
N VAL A 4 7.80 -12.92 -4.44
CA VAL A 4 7.00 -13.50 -3.35
C VAL A 4 6.62 -12.39 -2.39
N MET A 5 5.34 -12.26 -2.08
CA MET A 5 4.82 -11.29 -1.12
C MET A 5 4.13 -12.04 0.02
N LEU A 6 4.51 -11.75 1.25
CA LEU A 6 3.84 -12.25 2.45
C LEU A 6 3.12 -11.08 3.10
N GLY A 7 1.79 -11.09 3.13
CA GLY A 7 1.01 -9.93 3.62
C GLY A 7 -0.15 -10.34 4.53
N LEU A 8 -0.77 -9.34 5.17
CA LEU A 8 -1.89 -9.55 6.09
C LEU A 8 -3.08 -10.23 5.39
N SER A 9 -3.61 -9.61 4.33
CA SER A 9 -4.65 -10.21 3.50
C SER A 9 -4.71 -9.56 2.13
N ILE A 10 -4.90 -10.37 1.09
CA ILE A 10 -5.34 -9.98 -0.25
C ILE A 10 -6.76 -10.53 -0.53
N THR A 11 -7.15 -11.62 0.13
CA THR A 11 -8.42 -12.31 -0.13
C THR A 11 -9.63 -11.72 0.58
N SER A 12 -9.42 -10.96 1.66
CA SER A 12 -10.49 -10.32 2.43
C SER A 12 -10.15 -8.85 2.73
N SER A 13 -11.00 -7.91 2.32
CA SER A 13 -10.92 -6.51 2.75
C SER A 13 -11.67 -6.23 4.06
N TRP A 14 -12.17 -7.27 4.72
CA TRP A 14 -12.96 -7.10 5.93
C TRP A 14 -12.07 -6.60 7.08
N GLY A 15 -12.42 -5.44 7.64
CA GLY A 15 -11.71 -4.84 8.78
C GLY A 15 -10.24 -4.47 8.52
N ASN A 16 -9.78 -4.39 7.27
CA ASN A 16 -8.40 -4.02 6.94
C ASN A 16 -8.27 -3.23 5.62
N GLY A 17 -7.31 -2.31 5.56
CA GLY A 17 -6.97 -1.56 4.34
C GLY A 17 -5.93 -2.23 3.43
N HIS A 18 -5.40 -3.38 3.84
CA HIS A 18 -4.30 -4.06 3.16
C HIS A 18 -4.73 -4.69 1.85
N ALA A 19 -5.88 -5.35 1.86
CA ALA A 19 -6.35 -6.10 0.70
C ALA A 19 -6.43 -5.21 -0.54
N THR A 20 -7.06 -4.03 -0.45
CA THR A 20 -7.16 -3.11 -1.59
C THR A 20 -5.79 -2.67 -2.12
N THR A 21 -4.85 -2.39 -1.22
CA THR A 21 -3.48 -1.98 -1.58
C THR A 21 -2.73 -3.11 -2.29
N TYR A 22 -2.72 -4.33 -1.71
CA TYR A 22 -2.08 -5.49 -2.33
C TYR A 22 -2.72 -5.86 -3.66
N ARG A 23 -4.06 -5.80 -3.75
CA ARG A 23 -4.80 -6.04 -5.00
C ARG A 23 -4.35 -5.10 -6.11
N GLY A 24 -4.23 -3.81 -5.82
CA GLY A 24 -3.72 -2.83 -6.77
C GLY A 24 -2.27 -3.11 -7.18
N LEU A 25 -1.40 -3.35 -6.20
CA LEU A 25 0.03 -3.58 -6.44
C LEU A 25 0.30 -4.87 -7.21
N VAL A 26 -0.24 -6.01 -6.77
CA VAL A 26 -0.06 -7.31 -7.42
C VAL A 26 -0.61 -7.27 -8.85
N ARG A 27 -1.78 -6.65 -9.07
CA ARG A 27 -2.33 -6.49 -10.42
C ARG A 27 -1.37 -5.75 -11.36
N GLU A 28 -0.81 -4.62 -10.91
CA GLU A 28 0.11 -3.85 -11.76
C GLU A 28 1.45 -4.56 -11.97
N LEU A 29 1.97 -5.28 -10.97
CA LEU A 29 3.18 -6.10 -11.13
C LEU A 29 2.97 -7.22 -12.15
N VAL A 30 1.84 -7.93 -12.08
CA VAL A 30 1.49 -8.99 -13.04
C VAL A 30 1.31 -8.42 -14.44
N ARG A 31 0.65 -7.25 -14.57
CA ARG A 31 0.48 -6.56 -15.86
C ARG A 31 1.81 -6.16 -16.50
N ARG A 32 2.85 -5.92 -15.70
CA ARG A 32 4.22 -5.63 -16.14
C ARG A 32 5.05 -6.89 -16.47
N GLY A 33 4.46 -8.09 -16.36
CA GLY A 33 5.11 -9.36 -16.71
C GLY A 33 5.87 -10.02 -15.57
N HIS A 34 5.64 -9.61 -14.31
CA HIS A 34 6.21 -10.29 -13.15
C HIS A 34 5.38 -11.53 -12.77
N ASP A 35 6.05 -12.61 -12.38
CA ASP A 35 5.42 -13.77 -11.73
C ASP A 35 5.32 -13.47 -10.23
N VAL A 36 4.10 -13.27 -9.74
CA VAL A 36 3.84 -12.86 -8.35
C VAL A 36 3.11 -13.96 -7.61
N LEU A 37 3.69 -14.39 -6.48
CA LEU A 37 3.07 -15.26 -5.49
C LEU A 37 2.76 -14.45 -4.22
N PHE A 38 1.48 -14.38 -3.84
CA PHE A 38 1.03 -13.80 -2.59
C PHE A 38 0.71 -14.91 -1.58
N LEU A 39 1.34 -14.84 -0.40
CA LEU A 39 1.14 -15.76 0.71
C LEU A 39 0.35 -15.07 1.82
N GLU A 40 -0.79 -15.63 2.17
CA GLU A 40 -1.69 -15.12 3.21
C GLU A 40 -1.97 -16.19 4.26
N ARG A 41 -1.95 -15.81 5.54
CA ARG A 41 -2.32 -16.72 6.63
C ARG A 41 -3.83 -16.97 6.61
N ASP A 42 -4.25 -18.23 6.64
CA ASP A 42 -5.65 -18.59 6.80
C ASP A 42 -6.09 -18.42 8.26
N VAL A 43 -6.70 -17.27 8.56
CA VAL A 43 -7.22 -16.93 9.90
C VAL A 43 -8.76 -16.92 9.90
N PRO A 44 -9.42 -17.37 10.98
CA PRO A 44 -10.87 -17.59 10.98
C PRO A 44 -11.71 -16.36 10.60
N TRP A 45 -11.30 -15.16 11.04
CA TRP A 45 -12.05 -13.93 10.77
C TRP A 45 -11.96 -13.46 9.31
N TYR A 46 -10.89 -13.78 8.58
CA TYR A 46 -10.83 -13.52 7.13
C TYR A 46 -11.47 -14.65 6.34
N ALA A 47 -11.32 -15.90 6.78
CA ALA A 47 -11.88 -17.07 6.11
C ALA A 47 -13.38 -16.94 5.87
N SER A 48 -14.12 -16.46 6.88
CA SER A 48 -15.57 -16.25 6.80
C SER A 48 -15.98 -14.95 6.08
N ASN A 49 -15.05 -14.07 5.72
CA ASN A 49 -15.32 -12.74 5.17
C ASN A 49 -14.52 -12.45 3.88
N ARG A 50 -14.14 -13.47 3.11
CA ARG A 50 -13.41 -13.30 1.83
C ARG A 50 -14.33 -12.72 0.76
N ASP A 51 -14.16 -11.44 0.46
CA ASP A 51 -14.83 -10.78 -0.65
C ASP A 51 -14.13 -11.07 -2.00
N MET A 52 -12.86 -11.48 -1.99
CA MET A 52 -12.10 -11.88 -3.18
C MET A 52 -11.24 -13.13 -2.91
N PRO A 53 -11.85 -14.32 -2.74
CA PRO A 53 -11.13 -15.53 -2.36
C PRO A 53 -10.10 -15.99 -3.40
N ARG A 54 -10.26 -15.60 -4.67
CA ARG A 54 -9.35 -15.91 -5.77
C ARG A 54 -9.08 -14.64 -6.59
N PRO A 55 -8.09 -13.82 -6.19
CA PRO A 55 -7.71 -12.66 -6.99
C PRO A 55 -7.36 -13.06 -8.43
N PRO A 56 -7.84 -12.34 -9.45
CA PRO A 56 -7.66 -12.72 -10.87
C PRO A 56 -6.26 -12.38 -11.42
N TYR A 57 -5.30 -12.05 -10.56
CA TYR A 57 -3.94 -11.68 -10.91
C TYR A 57 -2.95 -12.32 -9.94
N GLY A 58 -1.85 -12.82 -10.49
CA GLY A 58 -0.83 -13.53 -9.72
C GLY A 58 -1.35 -14.87 -9.18
N ARG A 59 -0.56 -15.50 -8.33
CA ARG A 59 -0.96 -16.69 -7.56
C ARG A 59 -1.16 -16.29 -6.11
N THR A 60 -2.29 -16.66 -5.53
CA THR A 60 -2.56 -16.46 -4.10
C THR A 60 -2.64 -17.81 -3.43
N GLU A 61 -1.84 -18.01 -2.40
CA GLU A 61 -1.82 -19.24 -1.62
C GLU A 61 -2.05 -18.94 -0.15
N LEU A 62 -2.90 -19.75 0.46
CA LEU A 62 -3.17 -19.71 1.88
C LEU A 62 -2.29 -20.72 2.61
N TYR A 63 -1.78 -20.32 3.77
CA TYR A 63 -1.06 -21.21 4.68
C TYR A 63 -1.74 -21.26 6.04
N SER A 64 -1.81 -22.45 6.65
CA SER A 64 -2.51 -22.67 7.92
C SER A 64 -1.67 -22.26 9.12
N ASP A 65 -0.36 -22.49 9.06
CA ASP A 65 0.61 -22.10 10.07
C ASP A 65 2.04 -21.85 9.60
N LEU A 66 2.92 -21.48 10.53
CA LEU A 66 4.33 -21.19 10.22
C LEU A 66 5.09 -22.44 9.75
N ALA A 67 4.70 -23.64 10.18
CA ALA A 67 5.27 -24.88 9.67
C ALA A 67 4.79 -25.11 8.24
N ASP A 68 3.48 -25.02 7.98
CA ASP A 68 2.90 -25.12 6.64
C ASP A 68 3.50 -24.09 5.66
N LEU A 69 3.70 -22.85 6.12
CA LEU A 69 4.38 -21.79 5.34
C LEU A 69 5.78 -22.23 4.91
N LYS A 70 6.57 -22.77 5.84
CA LYS A 70 7.96 -23.17 5.58
C LYS A 70 8.02 -24.41 4.71
N ASP A 71 7.20 -25.41 4.99
CA ASP A 71 7.20 -26.69 4.32
C ASP A 71 6.82 -26.54 2.84
N ARG A 72 5.80 -25.72 2.54
CA ARG A 72 5.30 -25.56 1.17
C ARG A 72 6.03 -24.49 0.36
N PHE A 73 6.53 -23.43 1.00
CA PHE A 73 6.97 -22.23 0.25
C PHE A 73 8.45 -21.90 0.38
N THR A 74 9.26 -22.73 1.05
CA THR A 74 10.72 -22.52 1.14
C THR A 74 11.38 -22.40 -0.23
N ASP A 75 11.06 -23.26 -1.19
CA ASP A 75 11.68 -23.21 -2.51
C ASP A 75 11.23 -22.01 -3.34
N ALA A 76 9.97 -21.59 -3.19
CA ALA A 76 9.45 -20.38 -3.81
C ALA A 76 10.18 -19.14 -3.28
N VAL A 77 10.35 -19.02 -1.96
CA VAL A 77 11.09 -17.93 -1.31
C VAL A 77 12.57 -17.94 -1.69
N ARG A 78 13.20 -19.12 -1.74
CA ARG A 78 14.61 -19.26 -2.12
C ARG A 78 14.85 -18.87 -3.58
N GLY A 79 13.93 -19.22 -4.46
CA GLY A 79 14.02 -18.95 -5.90
C GLY A 79 13.55 -17.56 -6.34
N ALA A 80 12.93 -16.77 -5.46
CA ALA A 80 12.44 -15.46 -5.80
C ALA A 80 13.59 -14.44 -6.02
N ASP A 81 13.39 -13.54 -6.98
CA ASP A 81 14.28 -12.39 -7.20
C ASP A 81 14.03 -11.31 -6.13
N LEU A 82 12.78 -11.23 -5.64
CA LEU A 82 12.35 -10.32 -4.58
C LEU A 82 11.38 -11.04 -3.63
N VAL A 83 11.64 -10.96 -2.33
CA VAL A 83 10.73 -11.40 -1.27
C VAL A 83 10.33 -10.19 -0.43
N VAL A 84 9.03 -9.89 -0.39
CA VAL A 84 8.46 -8.77 0.36
C VAL A 84 7.71 -9.31 1.57
N VAL A 85 8.09 -8.86 2.76
CA VAL A 85 7.34 -9.09 4.01
C VAL A 85 6.53 -7.83 4.31
N GLY A 86 5.22 -7.98 4.37
CA GLY A 86 4.27 -6.92 4.63
C GLY A 86 4.09 -6.62 6.13
N SER A 87 3.70 -5.38 6.45
CA SER A 87 3.21 -5.04 7.78
C SER A 87 2.02 -5.93 8.20
N TYR A 88 1.90 -6.20 9.50
CA TYR A 88 0.84 -7.02 10.10
C TYR A 88 0.74 -8.47 9.59
N VAL A 89 1.71 -8.99 8.84
CA VAL A 89 1.76 -10.43 8.58
C VAL A 89 1.78 -11.19 9.92
N PRO A 90 0.91 -12.19 10.14
CA PRO A 90 0.89 -12.94 11.39
C PRO A 90 2.26 -13.56 11.66
N GLN A 91 2.73 -13.46 12.91
CA GLN A 91 4.05 -13.94 13.32
C GLN A 91 5.21 -13.26 12.57
N GLY A 92 5.07 -11.96 12.25
CA GLY A 92 6.00 -11.22 11.39
C GLY A 92 7.48 -11.25 11.78
N VAL A 93 7.82 -11.34 13.07
CA VAL A 93 9.23 -11.48 13.49
C VAL A 93 9.81 -12.82 13.02
N GLU A 94 9.11 -13.92 13.28
CA GLU A 94 9.54 -15.26 12.84
C GLU A 94 9.54 -15.39 11.32
N VAL A 95 8.52 -14.83 10.65
CA VAL A 95 8.43 -14.80 9.18
C VAL A 95 9.60 -14.01 8.59
N GLY A 96 9.87 -12.80 9.10
CA GLY A 96 10.97 -11.96 8.64
C GLY A 96 12.33 -12.61 8.86
N ALA A 97 12.57 -13.21 10.03
CA ALA A 97 13.79 -13.94 10.34
C ALA A 97 13.98 -15.19 9.47
N TRP A 98 12.88 -15.86 9.09
CA TRP A 98 12.92 -16.97 8.13
C TRP A 98 13.23 -16.50 6.71
N VAL A 99 12.58 -15.44 6.24
CA VAL A 99 12.82 -14.85 4.91
C VAL A 99 14.28 -14.42 4.77
N GLN A 100 14.85 -13.69 5.75
CA GLN A 100 16.24 -13.24 5.69
C GLN A 100 17.25 -14.41 5.60
N ARG A 101 16.94 -15.57 6.18
CA ARG A 101 17.80 -16.76 6.11
C ARG A 101 17.61 -17.57 4.83
N THR A 102 16.43 -17.48 4.21
CA THR A 102 16.01 -18.41 3.15
C THR A 102 16.10 -17.79 1.76
N ALA A 103 15.72 -16.52 1.63
CA ALA A 103 15.73 -15.80 0.37
C ALA A 103 17.16 -15.65 -0.14
N ARG A 104 17.35 -15.89 -1.44
CA ARG A 104 18.62 -15.66 -2.14
C ARG A 104 18.60 -14.37 -2.96
N GLY A 105 17.41 -13.93 -3.37
CA GLY A 105 17.17 -12.61 -3.95
C GLY A 105 17.07 -11.51 -2.90
N VAL A 106 16.61 -10.34 -3.32
CA VAL A 106 16.41 -9.19 -2.44
C VAL A 106 15.29 -9.48 -1.45
N SER A 107 15.53 -9.21 -0.17
CA SER A 107 14.48 -9.23 0.87
C SER A 107 14.14 -7.80 1.24
N ALA A 108 12.84 -7.47 1.24
CA ALA A 108 12.34 -6.15 1.59
C ALA A 108 11.20 -6.26 2.60
N PHE A 109 11.03 -5.22 3.41
CA PHE A 109 9.84 -5.03 4.23
C PHE A 109 8.99 -3.94 3.59
N TYR A 110 7.70 -4.21 3.38
CA TYR A 110 6.75 -3.25 2.83
C TYR A 110 5.72 -2.88 3.88
N ASP A 111 5.89 -1.70 4.45
CA ASP A 111 5.00 -1.19 5.47
C ASP A 111 3.78 -0.50 4.84
N ILE A 112 2.66 -1.22 4.76
CA ILE A 112 1.38 -0.69 4.26
C ILE A 112 0.66 0.14 5.32
N ASP A 113 0.95 -0.12 6.60
CA ASP A 113 0.46 0.67 7.72
C ASP A 113 1.45 1.76 8.08
N THR A 114 2.07 2.36 7.07
CA THR A 114 2.96 3.49 7.28
C THR A 114 2.32 4.53 8.19
N PRO A 115 0.99 4.81 8.24
CA PRO A 115 0.38 5.69 9.25
C PRO A 115 0.41 5.20 10.72
N VAL A 116 0.40 3.89 11.00
CA VAL A 116 0.50 3.33 12.37
C VAL A 116 1.96 3.21 12.82
N THR A 117 2.84 2.83 11.90
CA THR A 117 4.29 2.93 12.09
C THR A 117 4.71 4.40 12.16
N LEU A 118 4.09 5.28 11.38
CA LEU A 118 4.27 6.72 11.43
C LEU A 118 3.66 7.27 12.70
N ALA A 119 2.54 6.82 13.25
CA ALA A 119 2.12 7.27 14.59
C ALA A 119 3.17 6.97 15.69
N LYS A 120 3.93 5.87 15.54
CA LYS A 120 5.12 5.58 16.37
C LYS A 120 6.33 6.46 16.01
N LEU A 121 6.48 6.82 14.74
CA LEU A 121 7.49 7.76 14.22
C LEU A 121 7.02 9.24 14.19
N THR A 122 5.82 9.62 14.61
CA THR A 122 5.30 11.02 14.62
C THR A 122 5.94 11.78 15.78
N ARG A 123 6.73 11.09 16.60
CA ARG A 123 7.87 11.70 17.28
C ARG A 123 8.94 12.29 16.33
N ALA A 124 8.81 12.17 14.99
CA ALA A 124 9.81 12.52 13.98
C ALA A 124 9.29 12.94 12.56
N GLY A 125 7.98 13.18 12.31
CA GLY A 125 7.47 13.59 10.97
C GLY A 125 5.96 13.41 10.76
N TYR A 126 5.47 13.06 9.55
CA TYR A 126 4.02 13.04 9.20
C TYR A 126 3.62 12.02 8.10
N SER A 127 2.35 11.57 8.06
CA SER A 127 1.78 10.67 7.02
C SER A 127 0.33 11.04 6.66
N PRO A 128 -0.04 11.19 5.37
CA PRO A 128 -1.42 11.44 4.97
C PRO A 128 -2.29 10.18 5.10
N SER A 129 -3.59 10.38 5.33
CA SER A 129 -4.59 9.33 5.21
C SER A 129 -4.79 8.93 3.74
N VAL A 130 -4.87 7.62 3.47
CA VAL A 130 -5.19 7.08 2.14
C VAL A 130 -6.52 7.65 1.60
N ARG A 131 -7.45 8.01 2.50
CA ARG A 131 -8.74 8.59 2.15
C ARG A 131 -8.65 9.88 1.34
N LEU A 132 -7.60 10.69 1.55
CA LEU A 132 -7.39 11.91 0.77
C LEU A 132 -7.10 11.57 -0.71
N PHE A 133 -6.35 10.49 -0.96
CA PHE A 133 -6.06 10.03 -2.33
C PHE A 133 -7.27 9.38 -2.99
N GLU A 134 -8.09 8.64 -2.24
CA GLU A 134 -9.35 8.08 -2.75
C GLU A 134 -10.33 9.17 -3.17
N ALA A 135 -10.54 10.18 -2.30
CA ALA A 135 -11.41 11.32 -2.62
C ALA A 135 -10.91 12.09 -3.85
N ALA A 136 -9.59 12.32 -3.93
CA ALA A 136 -8.97 12.99 -5.06
C ALA A 136 -9.13 12.16 -6.36
N ALA A 137 -8.96 10.83 -6.31
CA ALA A 137 -9.14 9.97 -7.48
C ALA A 137 -10.56 10.03 -8.08
N CYS A 138 -11.57 10.31 -7.25
CA CYS A 138 -12.96 10.53 -7.64
C CYS A 138 -13.26 11.96 -8.14
N ALA A 139 -12.27 12.85 -8.19
CA ALA A 139 -12.44 14.28 -8.46
C ALA A 139 -13.42 15.00 -7.53
N VAL A 140 -13.56 14.51 -6.30
CA VAL A 140 -14.40 15.14 -5.27
C VAL A 140 -13.59 16.29 -4.64
N PRO A 141 -14.19 17.48 -4.41
CA PRO A 141 -13.54 18.55 -3.67
C PRO A 141 -13.25 18.10 -2.23
N ILE A 142 -12.04 18.36 -1.72
CA ILE A 142 -11.60 17.87 -0.42
C ILE A 142 -11.43 19.05 0.54
N ILE A 143 -12.01 18.93 1.72
CA ILE A 143 -11.69 19.76 2.89
C ILE A 143 -10.98 18.85 3.89
N SER A 144 -9.80 19.24 4.34
CA SER A 144 -9.03 18.53 5.36
C SER A 144 -8.64 19.49 6.48
N ASP A 145 -8.53 18.99 7.70
CA ASP A 145 -7.89 19.72 8.78
C ASP A 145 -6.42 19.99 8.46
N ALA A 146 -5.87 21.07 9.03
CA ALA A 146 -4.46 21.41 8.92
C ALA A 146 -3.57 20.41 9.67
N TRP A 147 -2.59 19.85 8.98
CA TRP A 147 -1.52 19.04 9.57
C TRP A 147 -0.23 19.24 8.77
N GLU A 148 0.91 19.07 9.43
CA GLU A 148 2.22 19.37 8.87
C GLU A 148 2.62 18.36 7.78
N GLY A 149 3.14 18.82 6.65
CA GLY A 149 3.52 17.96 5.50
C GLY A 149 2.38 17.67 4.50
N LEU A 150 1.17 18.16 4.71
CA LEU A 150 0.06 18.02 3.75
C LEU A 150 0.37 18.66 2.38
N ASP A 151 1.14 19.75 2.38
CA ASP A 151 1.62 20.49 1.22
C ASP A 151 2.59 19.68 0.33
N THR A 152 3.16 18.59 0.86
CA THR A 152 3.97 17.66 0.06
C THR A 152 3.11 16.75 -0.84
N PHE A 153 1.82 16.61 -0.56
CA PHE A 153 0.89 15.75 -1.30
C PHE A 153 -0.13 16.51 -2.15
N PHE A 154 -0.52 17.71 -1.72
CA PHE A 154 -1.49 18.55 -2.42
C PHE A 154 -1.07 20.02 -2.33
N ARG A 155 -1.54 20.87 -3.24
CA ARG A 155 -1.42 22.34 -3.15
C ARG A 155 -2.61 22.92 -2.40
N PRO A 156 -2.42 23.41 -1.15
CA PRO A 156 -3.48 24.09 -0.40
C PRO A 156 -4.09 25.25 -1.18
N GLY A 157 -5.42 25.35 -1.19
CA GLY A 157 -6.16 26.39 -1.91
C GLY A 157 -6.37 26.13 -3.40
N GLU A 158 -5.61 25.21 -4.01
CA GLU A 158 -5.75 24.86 -5.44
C GLU A 158 -6.29 23.46 -5.68
N GLU A 159 -5.86 22.49 -4.87
CA GLU A 159 -6.19 21.08 -4.99
C GLU A 159 -6.93 20.55 -3.75
N ILE A 160 -6.81 21.25 -2.62
CA ILE A 160 -7.45 20.91 -1.35
C ILE A 160 -7.71 22.17 -0.53
N LEU A 161 -8.84 22.24 0.18
CA LEU A 161 -9.10 23.30 1.16
C LEU A 161 -8.64 22.86 2.54
N ILE A 162 -7.88 23.73 3.21
CA ILE A 162 -7.36 23.47 4.55
C ILE A 162 -8.22 24.21 5.55
N SER A 163 -8.83 23.45 6.46
CA SER A 163 -9.63 24.00 7.55
C SER A 163 -8.85 23.95 8.86
N ARG A 164 -8.97 25.02 9.65
CA ARG A 164 -8.44 25.12 11.02
C ARG A 164 -9.55 25.25 12.06
N SER A 165 -10.80 25.35 11.63
CA SER A 165 -11.95 25.52 12.53
C SER A 165 -13.27 25.14 11.84
N GLY A 166 -14.30 24.88 12.65
CA GLY A 166 -15.67 24.68 12.15
C GLY A 166 -16.19 25.86 11.31
N GLU A 167 -15.82 27.09 11.67
CA GLU A 167 -16.21 28.29 10.91
C GLU A 167 -15.55 28.34 9.53
N GLU A 168 -14.27 27.97 9.41
CA GLU A 168 -13.61 27.88 8.10
C GLU A 168 -14.25 26.80 7.23
N THR A 169 -14.55 25.63 7.79
CA THR A 169 -15.28 24.57 7.07
C THR A 169 -16.64 25.06 6.58
N ARG A 170 -17.41 25.73 7.44
CA ARG A 170 -18.72 26.29 7.09
C ARG A 170 -18.59 27.32 5.96
N ARG A 171 -17.62 28.23 6.08
CA ARG A 171 -17.31 29.24 5.07
C ARG A 171 -16.98 28.60 3.72
N TYR A 172 -16.14 27.57 3.69
CA TYR A 172 -15.83 26.85 2.45
C TYR A 172 -17.05 26.21 1.80
N LEU A 173 -17.95 25.64 2.58
CA LEU A 173 -19.19 25.03 2.08
C LEU A 173 -20.17 26.08 1.54
N GLN A 174 -20.22 27.27 2.14
CA GLN A 174 -21.21 28.31 1.81
C GLN A 174 -20.74 29.28 0.73
N GLU A 175 -19.45 29.66 0.75
CA GLU A 175 -18.95 30.81 -0.01
C GLU A 175 -18.11 30.42 -1.22
N VAL A 176 -17.48 29.24 -1.23
CA VAL A 176 -16.69 28.80 -2.39
C VAL A 176 -17.64 28.36 -3.51
N PRO A 177 -17.63 28.96 -4.70
CA PRO A 177 -18.53 28.60 -5.79
C PRO A 177 -18.37 27.14 -6.24
N ASP A 178 -19.47 26.52 -6.67
CA ASP A 178 -19.47 25.12 -7.15
C ASP A 178 -18.45 24.85 -8.26
N ALA A 179 -18.34 25.78 -9.22
CA ALA A 179 -17.39 25.66 -10.32
C ALA A 179 -15.94 25.60 -9.82
N GLU A 180 -15.60 26.39 -8.80
CA GLU A 180 -14.27 26.42 -8.19
C GLU A 180 -13.99 25.12 -7.42
N ARG A 181 -14.99 24.61 -6.66
CA ARG A 181 -14.89 23.32 -5.97
C ARG A 181 -14.65 22.16 -6.95
N GLN A 182 -15.41 22.12 -8.05
CA GLN A 182 -15.27 21.09 -9.08
C GLN A 182 -13.92 21.16 -9.80
N GLU A 183 -13.41 22.37 -10.07
CA GLU A 183 -12.07 22.56 -10.63
C GLU A 183 -10.99 22.04 -9.67
N MET A 184 -11.10 22.36 -8.38
CA MET A 184 -10.20 21.85 -7.35
C MET A 184 -10.17 20.33 -7.30
N GLY A 185 -11.34 19.67 -7.30
CA GLY A 185 -11.44 18.21 -7.37
C GLY A 185 -10.75 17.63 -8.61
N ARG A 186 -10.92 18.27 -9.78
CA ARG A 186 -10.25 17.85 -11.03
C ARG A 186 -8.72 18.00 -10.95
N LYS A 187 -8.21 19.09 -10.36
CA LYS A 187 -6.77 19.29 -10.14
C LYS A 187 -6.18 18.25 -9.17
N ALA A 188 -6.87 17.98 -8.06
CA ALA A 188 -6.49 16.95 -7.10
C ALA A 188 -6.40 15.56 -7.77
N ARG A 189 -7.41 15.22 -8.59
CA ARG A 189 -7.42 13.98 -9.38
C ARG A 189 -6.23 13.89 -10.32
N ALA A 190 -5.96 14.96 -11.07
CA ALA A 190 -4.86 15.01 -12.02
C ALA A 190 -3.52 14.76 -11.31
N ARG A 191 -3.27 15.40 -10.16
CA ARG A 191 -2.08 15.16 -9.34
C ARG A 191 -1.95 13.71 -8.91
N VAL A 192 -3.01 13.15 -8.30
CA VAL A 192 -2.96 11.78 -7.76
C VAL A 192 -2.71 10.76 -8.87
N LEU A 193 -3.34 10.91 -10.04
CA LEU A 193 -3.11 10.03 -11.18
C LEU A 193 -1.71 10.18 -11.78
N ALA A 194 -1.09 11.36 -11.68
CA ALA A 194 0.24 11.63 -12.21
C ALA A 194 1.38 11.17 -11.29
N ALA A 195 1.16 10.96 -9.99
CA ALA A 195 2.27 10.73 -9.06
C ALA A 195 2.01 9.68 -7.97
N HIS A 196 0.76 9.30 -7.70
CA HIS A 196 0.39 8.56 -6.49
C HIS A 196 -0.44 7.32 -6.78
N THR A 197 -0.34 6.78 -7.99
CA THR A 197 -0.99 5.51 -8.36
C THR A 197 -0.17 4.31 -7.91
N ALA A 198 -0.83 3.15 -7.79
CA ALA A 198 -0.13 1.88 -7.55
C ALA A 198 0.92 1.57 -8.63
N ALA A 199 0.73 2.04 -9.87
CA ALA A 199 1.69 1.87 -10.96
C ALA A 199 3.01 2.63 -10.69
N HIS A 200 2.94 3.87 -10.21
CA HIS A 200 4.12 4.63 -9.80
C HIS A 200 4.83 3.97 -8.61
N ARG A 201 4.06 3.43 -7.65
CA ARG A 201 4.63 2.67 -6.52
C ARG A 201 5.34 1.40 -6.97
N ALA A 202 4.78 0.66 -7.93
CA ALA A 202 5.41 -0.52 -8.52
C ALA A 202 6.73 -0.17 -9.23
N GLU A 203 6.75 0.90 -10.03
CA GLU A 203 7.95 1.40 -10.70
C GLU A 203 9.05 1.80 -9.71
N THR A 204 8.67 2.55 -8.67
CA THR A 204 9.60 2.95 -7.60
C THR A 204 10.23 1.72 -6.92
N LEU A 205 9.42 0.67 -6.66
CA LEU A 205 9.91 -0.57 -6.08
C LEU A 205 10.88 -1.32 -7.00
N GLU A 206 10.59 -1.37 -8.31
CA GLU A 206 11.49 -1.95 -9.31
C GLU A 206 12.83 -1.22 -9.35
N ASP A 207 12.82 0.11 -9.38
CA ASP A 207 14.03 0.93 -9.44
C ASP A 207 14.91 0.72 -8.20
N TYR A 208 14.31 0.68 -7.00
CA TYR A 208 15.05 0.34 -5.78
C TYR A 208 15.67 -1.05 -5.87
N THR A 209 14.91 -2.04 -6.34
CA THR A 209 15.41 -3.42 -6.48
C THR A 209 16.60 -3.49 -7.45
N ARG A 210 16.51 -2.83 -8.61
CA ARG A 210 17.60 -2.79 -9.60
C ARG A 210 18.85 -2.12 -9.01
N SER A 211 18.68 -0.99 -8.30
CA SER A 211 19.80 -0.25 -7.72
C SER A 211 20.60 -1.05 -6.68
N VAL A 212 19.93 -1.88 -5.88
CA VAL A 212 20.57 -2.75 -4.87
C VAL A 212 21.17 -4.01 -5.51
N SER A 213 20.59 -4.52 -6.60
CA SER A 213 21.09 -5.72 -7.30
C SER A 213 22.39 -5.46 -8.06
N SER A 214 22.65 -4.22 -8.51
CA SER A 214 23.93 -3.82 -9.10
C SER A 214 25.07 -3.64 -8.09
N GLY A 215 24.74 -3.51 -6.79
CA GLY A 215 25.69 -3.47 -5.69
C GLY A 215 25.66 -4.79 -4.91
N ARG A 216 26.18 -5.87 -5.50
CA ARG A 216 26.25 -7.18 -4.84
C ARG A 216 26.94 -7.01 -3.47
N LYS A 217 26.23 -7.34 -2.38
CA LYS A 217 26.80 -7.38 -1.02
C LYS A 217 28.09 -8.21 -1.02
N PRO A 218 29.13 -7.82 -0.24
CA PRO A 218 30.33 -8.63 -0.06
C PRO A 218 29.99 -10.02 0.51
#